data_AF-A0A937SH04-F1
#
_entry.id   AF-A0A937SH04-F1
#
_cell.length_a   1.000
_cell.length_b   1.000
_cell.length_c   1.000
_cell.angle_alpha   90.00
_cell.angle_beta   90.00
_cell.angle_gamma   90.00
#
_symmetry.space_group_name_H-M   'P 1'
#
loop_
_entity.id
_entity.type
_entity.pdbx_description
1 polymer ?
#
loop_
_entity_poly.entity_id
_entity_poly.type
_entity_poly.pdbx_seq_one_letter_code
_entity_poly.pdbx_strand_id
1 'polypeptide(L)'
;MAALFLPCGDTGLTVQFGDGIDRDLNRRVLRICAAVEMAGLPGIVETVPTYRSLTIHYDPLQTSQTDIIEALRPLLEPVPDDGAATGKCWRIPVCFDGEDFAPDMAHVAEWANMDPGAVIDIMTSVTHYVYMIGFAPGLPYMGDLPESLNIPRRKDPRPGVPAGGVLIATGLTVIYPVTNATGWHMIGQTPVPLFDVNADDPLLLSPGDTMTLVRIDETEFRSIEEQVRAGTFDTNEH
;
A
#
# COMPACT_ATOMS: atom_id res chain seq x y z
N MET A 1 0.87 -19.15 -14.40
CA MET A 1 1.91 -18.80 -15.40
C MET A 1 3.29 -19.11 -14.84
N ALA A 2 4.26 -19.38 -15.73
CA ALA A 2 5.67 -19.49 -15.35
C ALA A 2 6.22 -18.10 -14.97
N ALA A 3 7.16 -18.06 -14.01
CA ALA A 3 7.81 -16.82 -13.62
C ALA A 3 8.73 -16.31 -14.76
N LEU A 4 8.71 -15.00 -14.99
CA LEU A 4 9.60 -14.32 -15.93
C LEU A 4 10.72 -13.63 -15.16
N PHE A 5 11.96 -13.89 -15.57
CA PHE A 5 13.14 -13.24 -15.00
C PHE A 5 13.57 -12.08 -15.89
N LEU A 6 13.59 -10.88 -15.33
CA LEU A 6 13.87 -9.64 -16.04
C LEU A 6 15.05 -8.93 -15.38
N PRO A 7 16.13 -8.60 -16.13
CA PRO A 7 17.23 -7.82 -15.57
C PRO A 7 16.73 -6.42 -15.19
N CYS A 8 17.17 -5.91 -14.03
CA CYS A 8 16.84 -4.58 -13.52
C CYS A 8 18.15 -3.84 -13.20
N GLY A 9 18.77 -3.28 -14.24
CA GLY A 9 20.11 -2.70 -14.13
C GLY A 9 21.20 -3.76 -13.89
N ASP A 10 22.34 -3.33 -13.37
CA ASP A 10 23.53 -4.19 -13.20
C ASP A 10 23.49 -5.04 -11.93
N THR A 11 22.68 -4.65 -10.94
CA THR A 11 22.63 -5.23 -9.58
C THR A 11 21.22 -5.61 -9.13
N GLY A 12 20.28 -5.71 -10.07
CA GLY A 12 18.89 -6.02 -9.79
C GLY A 12 18.35 -7.12 -10.70
N LEU A 13 17.52 -8.00 -10.13
CA LEU A 13 16.75 -9.01 -10.85
C LEU A 13 15.28 -8.89 -10.44
N THR A 14 14.39 -8.67 -11.41
CA THR A 14 12.95 -8.68 -11.19
C THR A 14 12.36 -10.01 -11.63
N VAL A 15 11.67 -10.69 -10.70
CA VAL A 15 10.91 -11.89 -10.96
C VAL A 15 9.44 -11.54 -11.06
N GLN A 16 8.85 -11.67 -12.25
CA GLN A 16 7.45 -11.36 -12.51
C GLN A 16 6.60 -12.63 -12.55
N PHE A 17 5.48 -12.62 -11.84
CA PHE A 17 4.61 -13.80 -11.68
C PHE A 17 3.31 -13.73 -12.50
N GLY A 18 2.98 -12.55 -13.03
CA GLY A 18 1.78 -12.29 -13.84
C GLY A 18 1.72 -10.86 -14.34
N ASP A 19 0.58 -10.49 -14.92
CA ASP A 19 0.34 -9.24 -15.65
C ASP A 19 -0.79 -8.36 -15.06
N GLY A 20 -1.45 -8.79 -13.98
CA GLY A 20 -2.50 -8.02 -13.29
C GLY A 20 -2.13 -7.53 -11.88
N ILE A 21 -3.08 -6.84 -11.24
CA ILE A 21 -3.13 -6.62 -9.80
C ILE A 21 -4.18 -7.59 -9.27
N ASP A 22 -3.73 -8.58 -8.51
CA ASP A 22 -4.56 -9.68 -8.01
C ASP A 22 -4.05 -10.14 -6.65
N ARG A 23 -4.97 -10.44 -5.71
CA ARG A 23 -4.62 -10.79 -4.33
C ARG A 23 -3.82 -12.08 -4.25
N ASP A 24 -4.21 -13.11 -5.00
CA ASP A 24 -3.53 -14.41 -4.95
C ASP A 24 -2.14 -14.34 -5.59
N LEU A 25 -2.02 -13.55 -6.65
CA LEU A 25 -0.74 -13.21 -7.25
C LEU A 25 0.18 -12.47 -6.28
N ASN A 26 -0.33 -11.46 -5.56
CA ASN A 26 0.45 -10.72 -4.57
C ASN A 26 0.82 -11.59 -3.37
N ARG A 27 -0.09 -12.42 -2.85
CA ARG A 27 0.22 -13.40 -1.80
C ARG A 27 1.35 -14.34 -2.22
N ARG A 28 1.35 -14.79 -3.49
CA ARG A 28 2.46 -15.56 -4.04
C ARG A 28 3.78 -14.79 -4.02
N VAL A 29 3.77 -13.51 -4.42
CA VAL A 29 4.96 -12.63 -4.35
C VAL A 29 5.48 -12.54 -2.91
N LEU A 30 4.61 -12.26 -1.95
CA LEU A 30 4.98 -12.11 -0.53
C LEU A 30 5.53 -13.41 0.07
N ARG A 31 4.91 -14.55 -0.24
CA ARG A 31 5.43 -15.87 0.19
C ARG A 31 6.83 -16.13 -0.34
N ILE A 32 7.07 -15.82 -1.62
CA ILE A 32 8.39 -16.02 -2.23
C ILE A 32 9.40 -15.04 -1.63
N CYS A 33 9.01 -13.79 -1.36
CA CYS A 33 9.84 -12.80 -0.66
C CYS A 33 10.31 -13.35 0.69
N ALA A 34 9.38 -13.82 1.52
CA ALA A 34 9.69 -14.43 2.82
C ALA A 34 10.58 -15.67 2.68
N ALA A 35 10.34 -16.52 1.67
CA ALA A 35 11.17 -17.69 1.42
C ALA A 35 12.62 -17.32 1.03
N VAL A 36 12.81 -16.27 0.24
CA VAL A 36 14.13 -15.76 -0.15
C VAL A 36 14.87 -15.19 1.05
N GLU A 37 14.19 -14.40 1.88
CA GLU A 37 14.74 -13.84 3.11
C GLU A 37 15.15 -14.94 4.10
N MET A 38 14.28 -15.93 4.31
CA MET A 38 14.59 -17.09 5.18
C MET A 38 15.73 -17.96 4.64
N ALA A 39 15.87 -18.08 3.31
CA ALA A 39 16.94 -18.85 2.70
C ALA A 39 18.32 -18.20 2.90
N GLY A 40 18.39 -16.90 3.17
CA GLY A 40 19.63 -16.18 3.46
C GLY A 40 20.67 -16.32 2.35
N LEU A 41 20.23 -16.25 1.08
CA LEU A 41 21.09 -16.49 -0.08
C LEU A 41 22.26 -15.48 -0.12
N PRO A 42 23.52 -15.93 -0.29
CA PRO A 42 24.67 -15.05 -0.33
C PRO A 42 24.56 -13.95 -1.40
N GLY A 43 24.97 -12.74 -1.03
CA GLY A 43 25.00 -11.59 -1.92
C GLY A 43 23.65 -10.91 -2.14
N ILE A 44 22.51 -11.42 -1.66
CA ILE A 44 21.26 -10.65 -1.67
C ILE A 44 21.36 -9.51 -0.65
N VAL A 45 21.08 -8.30 -1.10
CA VAL A 45 21.12 -7.06 -0.30
C VAL A 45 19.73 -6.68 0.19
N GLU A 46 18.73 -6.73 -0.70
CA GLU A 46 17.35 -6.32 -0.39
C GLU A 46 16.36 -7.00 -1.34
N THR A 47 15.16 -7.27 -0.82
CA THR A 47 14.00 -7.78 -1.53
C THR A 47 12.87 -6.74 -1.50
N VAL A 48 12.32 -6.42 -2.67
CA VAL A 48 11.27 -5.40 -2.83
C VAL A 48 10.04 -6.05 -3.49
N PRO A 49 9.04 -6.49 -2.71
CA PRO A 49 7.80 -7.03 -3.25
C PRO A 49 6.89 -5.92 -3.78
N THR A 50 6.21 -6.20 -4.89
CA THR A 50 5.21 -5.32 -5.52
C THR A 50 3.94 -6.10 -5.82
N TYR A 51 2.96 -5.50 -6.52
CA TYR A 51 1.69 -6.17 -6.86
C TYR A 51 1.84 -7.59 -7.43
N ARG A 52 2.81 -7.78 -8.34
CA ARG A 52 2.93 -8.99 -9.17
C ARG A 52 4.36 -9.47 -9.40
N SER A 53 5.33 -8.79 -8.79
CA SER A 53 6.74 -9.05 -9.00
C SER A 53 7.54 -8.82 -7.73
N LEU A 54 8.66 -9.53 -7.63
CA LEU A 54 9.68 -9.35 -6.60
C LEU A 54 10.94 -8.84 -7.27
N THR A 55 11.44 -7.69 -6.86
CA THR A 55 12.77 -7.22 -7.25
C THR A 55 13.77 -7.61 -6.18
N ILE A 56 14.90 -8.18 -6.59
CA ILE A 56 15.99 -8.62 -5.74
C ILE A 56 17.21 -7.79 -6.10
N HIS A 57 17.69 -7.00 -5.15
CA HIS A 57 18.96 -6.30 -5.23
C HIS A 57 20.07 -7.17 -4.67
N TYR A 58 21.19 -7.25 -5.37
CA TYR A 58 22.31 -8.12 -4.98
C TYR A 58 23.68 -7.45 -5.19
N ASP A 59 24.68 -7.91 -4.45
CA ASP A 59 26.08 -7.56 -4.61
C ASP A 59 26.71 -8.42 -5.73
N PRO A 60 27.05 -7.82 -6.89
CA PRO A 60 27.61 -8.56 -8.03
C PRO A 60 29.01 -9.12 -7.77
N LEU A 61 29.68 -8.72 -6.66
CA LEU A 61 30.96 -9.30 -6.26
C LEU A 61 30.80 -10.60 -5.48
N GLN A 62 29.60 -10.89 -4.96
CA GLN A 62 29.30 -12.08 -4.17
C GLN A 62 28.44 -13.11 -4.91
N THR A 63 27.60 -12.66 -5.85
CA THR A 63 26.68 -13.52 -6.61
C THR A 63 26.44 -12.97 -8.01
N SER A 64 25.84 -13.78 -8.89
CA SER A 64 25.42 -13.37 -10.22
C SER A 64 23.92 -13.55 -10.42
N GLN A 65 23.33 -12.91 -11.44
CA GLN A 65 21.93 -13.15 -11.80
C GLN A 65 21.65 -14.63 -12.07
N THR A 66 22.58 -15.32 -12.74
CA THR A 66 22.45 -16.75 -13.05
C THR A 66 22.38 -17.58 -11.77
N ASP A 67 23.26 -17.30 -10.81
CA ASP A 67 23.29 -18.03 -9.53
C ASP A 67 22.02 -17.77 -8.71
N ILE A 68 21.55 -16.52 -8.67
CA ILE A 68 20.28 -16.17 -8.01
C ILE A 68 19.11 -16.90 -8.68
N ILE A 69 19.02 -16.87 -10.01
CA ILE A 69 17.93 -17.54 -10.74
C ILE A 69 17.89 -19.03 -10.40
N GLU A 70 19.04 -19.71 -10.43
CA GLU A 70 19.12 -21.13 -10.09
C GLU A 70 18.75 -21.41 -8.63
N ALA A 71 19.19 -20.57 -7.68
CA ALA A 71 18.82 -20.67 -6.28
C ALA A 71 17.32 -20.40 -6.03
N LEU A 72 16.70 -19.54 -6.84
CA LEU A 72 15.27 -19.22 -6.73
C LEU A 72 14.38 -20.34 -7.23
N ARG A 73 14.76 -21.07 -8.29
CA ARG A 73 13.93 -22.13 -8.91
C ARG A 73 13.19 -23.03 -7.92
N PRO A 74 13.84 -23.64 -6.91
CA PRO A 74 13.15 -24.48 -5.93
C PRO A 74 12.15 -23.70 -5.05
N LEU A 75 12.38 -22.41 -4.80
CA LEU A 75 11.50 -21.56 -4.01
C LEU A 75 10.26 -21.09 -4.81
N LEU A 76 10.30 -21.18 -6.14
CA LEU A 76 9.18 -20.79 -7.01
C LEU A 76 8.16 -21.92 -7.23
N GLU A 77 8.47 -23.13 -6.74
CA GLU A 77 7.57 -24.27 -6.86
C GLU A 77 6.23 -23.98 -6.17
N PRO A 78 5.10 -24.43 -6.75
CA PRO A 78 3.81 -24.19 -6.15
C PRO A 78 3.70 -24.88 -4.78
N VAL A 79 3.63 -24.07 -3.72
CA VAL A 79 3.22 -24.54 -2.40
C VAL A 79 1.70 -24.39 -2.30
N PRO A 80 0.97 -25.39 -1.77
CA PRO A 80 -0.45 -25.24 -1.46
C PRO A 80 -0.65 -23.99 -0.61
N ASP A 81 -1.48 -23.08 -1.08
CA ASP A 81 -1.92 -21.93 -0.31
C ASP A 81 -2.98 -22.43 0.68
N ASP A 82 -2.73 -22.30 1.97
CA ASP A 82 -3.71 -22.63 3.01
C ASP A 82 -4.80 -21.56 3.13
N GLY A 83 -4.68 -20.46 2.37
CA GLY A 83 -5.63 -19.36 2.34
C GLY A 83 -5.65 -18.54 3.62
N ALA A 84 -4.70 -18.74 4.54
CA ALA A 84 -4.61 -17.96 5.76
C ALA A 84 -4.19 -16.52 5.42
N ALA A 85 -4.98 -15.54 5.88
CA ALA A 85 -4.56 -14.15 5.87
C ALA A 85 -3.43 -13.99 6.90
N THR A 86 -2.22 -13.66 6.44
CA THR A 86 -1.05 -13.52 7.31
C THR A 86 -0.80 -12.09 7.78
N GLY A 87 -1.47 -11.10 7.18
CA GLY A 87 -1.34 -9.68 7.54
C GLY A 87 -2.26 -9.25 8.69
N LYS A 88 -1.92 -8.12 9.30
CA LYS A 88 -2.75 -7.45 10.31
C LYS A 88 -4.02 -6.89 9.67
N CYS A 89 -5.05 -6.68 10.48
CA CYS A 89 -6.28 -6.00 10.08
C CYS A 89 -6.39 -4.69 10.87
N TRP A 90 -6.37 -3.57 10.15
CA TRP A 90 -6.34 -2.23 10.72
C TRP A 90 -7.67 -1.50 10.50
N ARG A 91 -8.04 -0.64 11.46
CA ARG A 91 -9.19 0.26 11.36
C ARG A 91 -8.70 1.70 11.44
N ILE A 92 -8.60 2.37 10.30
CA ILE A 92 -8.03 3.71 10.24
C ILE A 92 -9.14 4.77 10.33
N PRO A 93 -9.13 5.66 11.33
CA PRO A 93 -10.10 6.73 11.45
C PRO A 93 -9.86 7.79 10.37
N VAL A 94 -10.92 8.19 9.67
CA VAL A 94 -10.86 9.16 8.57
C VAL A 94 -11.99 10.18 8.70
N CYS A 95 -11.63 11.45 8.62
CA CYS A 95 -12.57 12.55 8.44
C CYS A 95 -12.79 12.79 6.94
N PHE A 96 -14.06 12.90 6.55
CA PHE A 96 -14.50 13.18 5.17
C PHE A 96 -15.23 14.52 5.06
N ASP A 97 -15.31 15.28 6.15
CA ASP A 97 -16.20 16.43 6.26
C ASP A 97 -15.56 17.68 5.62
N GLY A 98 -16.28 18.36 4.73
CA GLY A 98 -15.85 19.65 4.17
C GLY A 98 -14.65 19.60 3.22
N GLU A 99 -14.33 20.76 2.65
CA GLU A 99 -13.27 20.90 1.64
C GLU A 99 -11.85 20.78 2.22
N ASP A 100 -11.67 21.02 3.53
CA ASP A 100 -10.36 20.93 4.18
C ASP A 100 -9.86 19.48 4.25
N PHE A 101 -10.77 18.52 4.48
CA PHE A 101 -10.45 17.10 4.59
C PHE A 101 -10.69 16.33 3.29
N ALA A 102 -11.68 16.74 2.48
CA ALA A 102 -12.11 16.00 1.31
C ALA A 102 -12.33 16.91 0.07
N PRO A 103 -11.32 17.68 -0.36
CA PRO A 103 -11.49 18.73 -1.38
C PRO A 103 -11.93 18.20 -2.74
N ASP A 104 -11.66 16.93 -3.06
CA ASP A 104 -12.01 16.33 -4.36
C ASP A 104 -13.27 15.43 -4.27
N MET A 105 -13.93 15.36 -3.11
CA MET A 105 -15.11 14.49 -2.89
C MET A 105 -16.25 14.78 -3.86
N ALA A 106 -16.60 16.06 -4.05
CA ALA A 106 -17.69 16.43 -4.96
C ALA A 106 -17.41 15.99 -6.41
N HIS A 107 -16.16 16.12 -6.86
CA HIS A 107 -15.74 15.71 -8.20
C HIS A 107 -15.75 14.20 -8.37
N VAL A 108 -15.28 13.46 -7.36
CA VAL A 108 -15.33 12.00 -7.35
C VAL A 108 -16.77 11.49 -7.38
N ALA A 109 -17.65 12.08 -6.57
CA ALA A 109 -19.06 11.74 -6.53
C ALA A 109 -19.77 12.00 -7.88
N GLU A 110 -19.49 13.15 -8.50
CA GLU A 110 -19.98 13.47 -9.85
C GLU A 110 -19.51 12.45 -10.89
N TRP A 111 -18.21 12.11 -10.90
CA TRP A 111 -17.66 11.11 -11.82
C TRP A 111 -18.31 9.74 -11.64
N ALA A 112 -18.54 9.35 -10.39
CA ALA A 112 -19.13 8.08 -10.01
C ALA A 112 -20.67 8.06 -10.15
N ASN A 113 -21.29 9.19 -10.54
CA ASN A 113 -22.73 9.38 -10.63
C ASN A 113 -23.49 8.97 -9.35
N MET A 114 -22.96 9.41 -8.21
CA MET A 114 -23.51 9.17 -6.87
C MET A 114 -23.38 10.43 -6.01
N ASP A 115 -24.04 10.45 -4.86
CA ASP A 115 -23.82 11.52 -3.88
C ASP A 115 -22.53 11.27 -3.05
N PRO A 116 -21.94 12.31 -2.44
CA PRO A 116 -20.77 12.17 -1.58
C PRO A 116 -20.92 11.16 -0.44
N GLY A 117 -22.12 11.01 0.13
CA GLY A 117 -22.39 10.05 1.19
C GLY A 117 -22.22 8.61 0.70
N ALA A 118 -22.74 8.30 -0.49
CA ALA A 118 -22.56 6.99 -1.12
C ALA A 118 -21.09 6.66 -1.40
N VAL A 119 -20.25 7.64 -1.78
CA VAL A 119 -18.80 7.45 -1.91
C VAL A 119 -18.19 7.04 -0.56
N ILE A 120 -18.55 7.75 0.52
CA ILE A 120 -18.07 7.46 1.87
C ILE A 120 -18.52 6.06 2.34
N ASP A 121 -19.76 5.68 2.09
CA ASP A 121 -20.29 4.36 2.44
C ASP A 121 -19.54 3.23 1.72
N ILE A 122 -19.18 3.43 0.45
CA ILE A 122 -18.32 2.49 -0.29
C ILE A 122 -16.93 2.44 0.35
N MET A 123 -16.28 3.59 0.52
CA MET A 123 -14.91 3.67 1.05
C MET A 123 -14.79 3.06 2.46
N THR A 124 -15.84 3.14 3.27
CA THR A 124 -15.84 2.59 4.64
C THR A 124 -16.29 1.12 4.71
N SER A 125 -16.97 0.60 3.67
CA SER A 125 -17.36 -0.82 3.58
C SER A 125 -16.32 -1.71 2.90
N VAL A 126 -15.43 -1.14 2.10
CA VAL A 126 -14.35 -1.87 1.42
C VAL A 126 -13.24 -2.25 2.41
N THR A 127 -12.86 -3.53 2.39
CA THR A 127 -11.60 -3.99 2.99
C THR A 127 -10.46 -3.81 2.00
N HIS A 128 -9.66 -2.78 2.25
CA HIS A 128 -8.49 -2.41 1.46
C HIS A 128 -7.35 -3.38 1.75
N TYR A 129 -6.78 -3.99 0.72
CA TYR A 129 -5.62 -4.87 0.86
C TYR A 129 -4.34 -4.13 0.46
N VAL A 130 -3.32 -4.16 1.31
CA VAL A 130 -2.02 -3.50 1.06
C VAL A 130 -1.18 -4.37 0.14
N TYR A 131 -1.11 -4.01 -1.14
CA TYR A 131 -0.36 -4.78 -2.12
C TYR A 131 1.15 -4.52 -2.05
N MET A 132 1.53 -3.27 -1.78
CA MET A 132 2.93 -2.85 -1.66
C MET A 132 3.04 -1.53 -0.89
N ILE A 133 4.23 -1.28 -0.35
CA ILE A 133 4.65 0.02 0.18
C ILE A 133 5.73 0.58 -0.76
N GLY A 134 5.66 1.85 -1.15
CA GLY A 134 6.68 2.43 -2.04
C GLY A 134 6.41 3.87 -2.47
N PHE A 135 7.25 4.42 -3.37
CA PHE A 135 7.32 5.84 -3.78
C PHE A 135 7.75 6.81 -2.67
N ALA A 136 7.23 6.68 -1.46
CA ALA A 136 7.72 7.32 -0.24
C ALA A 136 7.71 6.32 0.92
N PRO A 137 8.54 6.52 1.96
CA PRO A 137 8.53 5.66 3.14
C PRO A 137 7.13 5.56 3.74
N GLY A 138 6.60 4.33 3.88
CA GLY A 138 5.28 4.08 4.47
C GLY A 138 4.09 4.49 3.62
N LEU A 139 4.23 4.77 2.32
CA LEU A 139 3.08 5.00 1.44
C LEU A 139 2.48 3.67 0.95
N PRO A 140 1.28 3.27 1.43
CA PRO A 140 0.63 2.05 0.98
C PRO A 140 -0.08 2.25 -0.34
N TYR A 141 0.05 1.26 -1.21
CA TYR A 141 -0.83 1.10 -2.37
C TYR A 141 -1.82 -0.02 -2.09
N MET A 142 -3.08 0.39 -1.95
CA MET A 142 -4.19 -0.51 -1.67
C MET A 142 -5.12 -0.56 -2.86
N GLY A 143 -5.65 -1.75 -3.16
CA GLY A 143 -6.56 -1.95 -4.28
C GLY A 143 -7.95 -2.35 -3.83
N ASP A 144 -8.66 -2.98 -4.77
CA ASP A 144 -10.00 -3.55 -4.60
C ASP A 144 -11.11 -2.53 -4.42
N LEU A 145 -10.88 -1.29 -4.88
CA LEU A 145 -11.96 -0.34 -5.06
C LEU A 145 -12.92 -0.85 -6.15
N PRO A 146 -14.23 -0.63 -6.00
CA PRO A 146 -15.18 -0.96 -7.04
C PRO A 146 -14.92 -0.13 -8.29
N GLU A 147 -15.31 -0.67 -9.45
CA GLU A 147 -15.13 0.00 -10.74
C GLU A 147 -15.81 1.38 -10.79
N SER A 148 -16.88 1.56 -10.00
CA SER A 148 -17.57 2.84 -9.82
C SER A 148 -16.74 3.92 -9.12
N LEU A 149 -15.54 3.61 -8.60
CA LEU A 149 -14.56 4.56 -8.07
C LEU A 149 -13.21 4.51 -8.83
N ASN A 150 -13.17 3.85 -10.00
CA ASN A 150 -11.98 3.77 -10.88
C ASN A 150 -11.76 5.07 -11.68
N ILE A 151 -11.66 6.19 -10.97
CA ILE A 151 -11.48 7.53 -11.55
C ILE A 151 -10.03 7.71 -12.02
N PRO A 152 -9.76 8.28 -13.22
CA PRO A 152 -8.40 8.56 -13.67
C PRO A 152 -7.74 9.64 -12.81
N ARG A 153 -6.41 9.70 -12.85
CA ARG A 153 -5.64 10.78 -12.23
C ARG A 153 -6.07 12.15 -12.77
N ARG A 154 -6.02 13.16 -11.91
CA ARG A 154 -6.15 14.58 -12.26
C ARG A 154 -5.16 14.94 -13.36
N LYS A 155 -5.62 15.76 -14.29
CA LYS A 155 -4.77 16.34 -15.34
C LYS A 155 -3.75 17.31 -14.76
N ASP A 156 -4.21 18.13 -13.80
CA ASP A 156 -3.38 19.10 -13.08
C ASP A 156 -3.17 18.61 -11.63
N PRO A 157 -1.92 18.25 -11.26
CA PRO A 157 -1.61 17.78 -9.91
C PRO A 157 -1.91 18.83 -8.82
N ARG A 158 -2.40 18.38 -7.67
CA ARG A 158 -2.52 19.20 -6.45
C ARG A 158 -1.11 19.48 -5.92
N PRO A 159 -0.75 20.74 -5.62
CA PRO A 159 0.61 21.08 -5.20
C PRO A 159 0.95 20.72 -3.74
N GLY A 160 -0.04 20.37 -2.90
CA GLY A 160 0.22 20.05 -1.50
C GLY A 160 -0.96 19.33 -0.85
N VAL A 161 -0.98 18.01 -0.95
CA VAL A 161 -1.84 17.15 -0.13
C VAL A 161 -1.13 16.92 1.20
N PRO A 162 -1.79 17.16 2.35
CA PRO A 162 -1.18 16.97 3.66
C PRO A 162 -0.91 15.49 3.96
N ALA A 163 0.00 15.25 4.90
CA ALA A 163 0.13 13.93 5.53
C ALA A 163 -1.22 13.45 6.09
N GLY A 164 -1.46 12.15 6.03
CA GLY A 164 -2.73 11.51 6.35
C GLY A 164 -3.80 11.63 5.27
N GLY A 165 -3.55 12.35 4.16
CA GLY A 165 -4.54 12.47 3.08
C GLY A 165 -4.87 11.10 2.49
N VAL A 166 -6.16 10.76 2.43
CA VAL A 166 -6.71 9.55 1.82
C VAL A 166 -7.08 9.86 0.38
N LEU A 167 -6.44 9.17 -0.56
CA LEU A 167 -6.57 9.47 -1.98
C LEU A 167 -6.96 8.26 -2.81
N ILE A 168 -7.70 8.50 -3.89
CA ILE A 168 -8.03 7.48 -4.88
C ILE A 168 -7.59 7.87 -6.28
N ALA A 169 -7.18 6.88 -7.06
CA ALA A 169 -7.02 6.97 -8.51
C ALA A 169 -6.85 5.57 -9.11
N THR A 170 -7.33 5.36 -10.32
CA THR A 170 -7.07 4.15 -11.12
C THR A 170 -7.37 2.85 -10.38
N GLY A 171 -8.47 2.81 -9.62
CA GLY A 171 -8.92 1.64 -8.85
C GLY A 171 -8.09 1.36 -7.58
N LEU A 172 -7.23 2.30 -7.18
CA LEU A 172 -6.38 2.19 -6.00
C LEU A 172 -6.71 3.29 -4.99
N THR A 173 -6.46 2.97 -3.72
CA THR A 173 -6.44 3.89 -2.58
C THR A 173 -5.01 4.00 -2.06
N VAL A 174 -4.57 5.21 -1.69
CA VAL A 174 -3.31 5.46 -0.98
C VAL A 174 -3.57 6.40 0.20
N ILE A 175 -2.70 6.36 1.21
CA ILE A 175 -2.71 7.35 2.29
C ILE A 175 -1.32 7.97 2.39
N TYR A 176 -1.23 9.30 2.27
CA TYR A 176 0.07 9.98 2.21
C TYR A 176 0.76 10.01 3.58
N PRO A 177 1.95 9.42 3.75
CA PRO A 177 2.67 9.47 5.02
C PRO A 177 3.30 10.87 5.26
N VAL A 178 3.55 11.61 4.18
CA VAL A 178 4.14 12.95 4.20
C VAL A 178 3.43 13.86 3.19
N THR A 179 3.46 15.17 3.43
CA THR A 179 2.88 16.15 2.51
C THR A 179 3.56 16.09 1.15
N ASN A 180 2.79 15.92 0.07
CA ASN A 180 3.34 15.81 -1.28
C ASN A 180 2.38 16.33 -2.36
N ALA A 181 2.91 16.64 -3.54
CA ALA A 181 2.12 16.97 -4.71
C ALA A 181 1.64 15.71 -5.42
N THR A 182 0.43 15.71 -5.97
CA THR A 182 -0.16 14.50 -6.54
C THR A 182 -1.27 14.74 -7.55
N GLY A 183 -1.34 13.86 -8.55
CA GLY A 183 -2.47 13.77 -9.47
C GLY A 183 -3.62 12.90 -8.95
N TRP A 184 -3.58 12.43 -7.70
CA TRP A 184 -4.67 11.63 -7.12
C TRP A 184 -5.73 12.54 -6.50
N HIS A 185 -6.94 12.01 -6.30
CA HIS A 185 -8.07 12.76 -5.74
C HIS A 185 -8.14 12.53 -4.24
N MET A 186 -8.01 13.59 -3.45
CA MET A 186 -8.09 13.53 -1.99
C MET A 186 -9.56 13.59 -1.55
N ILE A 187 -10.01 12.53 -0.89
CA ILE A 187 -11.41 12.34 -0.49
C ILE A 187 -11.58 12.26 1.03
N GLY A 188 -10.51 12.31 1.80
CA GLY A 188 -10.57 12.32 3.26
C GLY A 188 -9.18 12.48 3.86
N GLN A 189 -9.09 12.50 5.18
CA GLN A 189 -7.82 12.54 5.89
C GLN A 189 -7.89 11.74 7.20
N THR A 190 -6.80 11.03 7.51
CA THR A 190 -6.58 10.42 8.82
C THR A 190 -5.59 11.25 9.65
N PRO A 191 -5.79 11.37 10.98
CA PRO A 191 -4.80 11.96 11.87
C PRO A 191 -3.70 10.95 12.28
N VAL A 192 -3.83 9.66 11.93
CA VAL A 192 -2.90 8.60 12.33
C VAL A 192 -1.65 8.64 11.43
N PRO A 193 -0.43 8.65 12.01
CA PRO A 193 0.80 8.64 11.24
C PRO A 193 1.06 7.23 10.65
N LEU A 194 1.38 7.16 9.36
CA LEU A 194 1.71 5.90 8.69
C LEU A 194 3.20 5.55 8.76
N PHE A 195 4.03 6.54 9.04
CA PHE A 195 5.47 6.41 9.11
C PHE A 195 6.04 7.27 10.24
N ASP A 196 6.81 6.65 11.14
CA ASP A 196 7.59 7.36 12.16
C ASP A 196 8.97 6.72 12.28
N VAL A 197 10.00 7.45 11.85
CA VAL A 197 11.39 6.99 11.90
C VAL A 197 11.90 6.75 13.32
N ASN A 198 11.24 7.29 14.35
CA ASN A 198 11.64 7.15 15.75
C ASN A 198 10.90 6.02 16.48
N ALA A 199 9.90 5.40 15.86
CA ALA A 199 9.18 4.27 16.44
C ALA A 199 9.99 2.97 16.32
N ASP A 200 9.72 2.00 17.21
CA ASP A 200 10.34 0.67 17.15
C ASP A 200 10.00 -0.07 15.83
N ASP A 201 8.77 0.09 15.35
CA ASP A 201 8.32 -0.30 14.01
C ASP A 201 7.97 0.97 13.22
N PRO A 202 8.84 1.41 12.28
CA PRO A 202 8.63 2.67 11.59
C PRO A 202 7.42 2.70 10.66
N LEU A 203 6.86 1.56 10.27
CA LEU A 203 5.76 1.46 9.31
C LEU A 203 4.49 0.99 10.02
N LEU A 204 3.40 1.75 9.88
CA LEU A 204 2.11 1.32 10.40
C LEU A 204 1.56 0.12 9.61
N LEU A 205 1.67 0.17 8.28
CA LEU A 205 1.08 -0.80 7.36
C LEU A 205 2.18 -1.58 6.64
N SER A 206 1.99 -2.89 6.52
CA SER A 206 2.88 -3.79 5.78
C SER A 206 2.17 -4.43 4.58
N PRO A 207 2.90 -4.80 3.50
CA PRO A 207 2.33 -5.60 2.42
C PRO A 207 1.68 -6.89 2.95
N GLY A 208 0.47 -7.17 2.50
CA GLY A 208 -0.33 -8.29 3.01
C GLY A 208 -1.33 -7.91 4.11
N ASP A 209 -1.18 -6.74 4.73
CA ASP A 209 -2.16 -6.21 5.67
C ASP A 209 -3.49 -5.88 4.99
N THR A 210 -4.55 -5.84 5.79
CA THR A 210 -5.85 -5.33 5.40
C THR A 210 -6.24 -4.13 6.25
N MET A 211 -7.05 -3.24 5.68
CA MET A 211 -7.45 -2.00 6.33
C MET A 211 -8.91 -1.68 6.00
N THR A 212 -9.66 -1.23 6.99
CA THR A 212 -10.98 -0.62 6.82
C THR A 212 -10.93 0.83 7.29
N LEU A 213 -11.70 1.70 6.61
CA LEU A 213 -11.80 3.10 7.00
C LEU A 213 -12.97 3.28 7.96
N VAL A 214 -12.73 3.93 9.08
CA VAL A 214 -13.77 4.27 10.06
C VAL A 214 -14.05 5.76 9.93
N ARG A 215 -15.27 6.12 9.54
CA ARG A 215 -15.69 7.51 9.49
C ARG A 215 -15.69 8.11 10.90
N ILE A 216 -15.02 9.24 11.05
CA ILE A 216 -15.04 10.09 12.24
C ILE A 216 -15.42 11.52 11.85
N ASP A 217 -15.84 12.32 12.83
CA ASP A 217 -16.08 13.76 12.62
C ASP A 217 -14.81 14.59 12.88
N GLU A 218 -14.87 15.89 12.58
CA GLU A 218 -13.74 16.79 12.82
C GLU A 218 -13.33 16.87 14.31
N THR A 219 -14.28 16.76 15.24
CA THR A 219 -13.96 16.87 16.68
C THR A 219 -13.09 15.68 17.12
N GLU A 220 -13.48 14.47 16.70
CA GLU A 220 -12.72 13.26 16.95
C GLU A 220 -11.37 13.28 16.22
N PHE A 221 -11.31 13.81 14.99
CA PHE A 221 -10.05 13.98 14.25
C PHE A 221 -9.04 14.82 15.05
N ARG A 222 -9.48 15.98 15.55
CA ARG A 222 -8.62 16.88 16.33
C ARG A 222 -8.16 16.25 17.64
N SER A 223 -9.06 15.52 18.32
CA SER A 223 -8.72 14.77 19.53
C SER A 223 -7.63 13.72 19.28
N ILE A 224 -7.74 12.93 18.20
CA ILE A 224 -6.71 11.94 17.85
C ILE A 224 -5.40 12.63 17.45
N GLU A 225 -5.47 13.71 16.68
CA GLU A 225 -4.29 14.51 16.29
C GLU A 225 -3.51 15.01 17.52
N GLU A 226 -4.22 15.45 18.56
CA GLU A 226 -3.61 15.84 19.84
C GLU A 226 -2.96 14.67 20.57
N GLN A 227 -3.62 13.51 20.62
CA GLN A 227 -3.08 12.30 21.24
C GLN A 227 -1.84 11.77 20.51
N VAL A 228 -1.84 11.79 19.18
CA VAL A 228 -0.68 11.44 18.35
C VAL A 228 0.47 12.39 18.67
N ARG A 229 0.22 13.70 18.72
CA ARG A 229 1.25 14.69 19.06
C ARG A 229 1.80 14.52 20.48
N ALA A 230 0.96 14.06 21.41
CA ALA A 230 1.34 13.77 22.79
C ALA A 230 2.04 12.40 22.97
N GLY A 231 2.05 11.55 21.93
CA GLY A 231 2.58 10.18 22.01
C GLY A 231 1.72 9.24 22.86
N THR A 232 0.42 9.54 23.02
CA THR A 232 -0.51 8.75 23.85
C THR A 232 -1.53 7.96 23.03
N PHE A 233 -1.51 8.09 21.70
CA PHE A 233 -2.39 7.34 20.82
C PHE A 233 -1.85 5.92 20.63
N ASP A 234 -2.63 4.89 20.97
CA ASP A 234 -2.27 3.49 20.74
C ASP A 234 -2.84 3.02 19.39
N THR A 235 -1.96 2.75 18.44
CA THR A 235 -2.34 2.22 17.13
C THR A 235 -2.75 0.76 17.20
N ASN A 236 -2.40 0.00 18.24
CA ASN A 236 -2.72 -1.43 18.35
C ASN A 236 -4.18 -1.70 18.75
N GLU A 237 -4.91 -0.68 19.23
CA GLU A 237 -6.34 -0.78 19.56
C GLU A 237 -7.26 -0.65 18.33
N HIS A 238 -6.67 -0.44 17.14
CA HIS A 238 -7.36 -0.09 15.90
C HIS A 238 -6.95 -1.01 14.74
#